data_AF-A0A515KSW2-F1
#
_entry.id   AF-A0A515KSW2-F1
#
_cell.length_a   1.000
_cell.length_b   1.000
_cell.length_c   1.000
_cell.angle_alpha   90.00
_cell.angle_beta   90.00
_cell.angle_gamma   90.00
#
_symmetry.space_group_name_H-M   'P 1'
#
loop_
_entity.id
_entity.type
_entity.pdbx_description
1 polymer ?
#
loop_
_entity_poly.entity_id
_entity_poly.type
_entity_poly.pdbx_seq_one_letter_code
_entity_poly.pdbx_strand_id
1 'polypeptide(L)' 'MLKVLKDRSIAVRIDDRGPFVRGRCIDLSRAAASSIGMGGTARVRLE' A
#
# COMPACT_ATOMS: atom_id res chain seq x y z
N MET A 1 -2.62 9.64 1.43
CA MET A 1 -3.66 8.67 1.00
C MET A 1 -3.02 7.65 0.07
N LEU A 2 -3.41 6.39 0.14
CA LEU A 2 -2.90 5.32 -0.74
C LEU A 2 -4.00 4.86 -1.69
N LYS A 3 -3.68 4.71 -2.99
CA LYS A 3 -4.60 4.23 -4.03
C LYS A 3 -4.02 3.05 -4.82
N VAL A 4 -4.83 2.02 -5.09
CA VAL A 4 -4.51 0.94 -6.05
C VAL A 4 -5.18 1.26 -7.40
N LEU A 5 -4.66 0.72 -8.50
CA LEU A 5 -5.11 0.94 -9.90
C LEU A 5 -6.63 0.76 -10.18
N LYS A 6 -7.44 0.34 -9.21
CA LYS A 6 -8.88 0.06 -9.34
C LYS A 6 -9.76 0.94 -8.44
N ASP A 7 -9.51 2.26 -8.42
CA ASP A 7 -10.30 3.26 -7.68
C ASP A 7 -10.56 3.00 -6.19
N ARG A 8 -9.78 2.12 -5.56
CA ARG A 8 -9.83 1.87 -4.12
C ARG A 8 -8.70 2.61 -3.45
N SER A 9 -9.03 3.38 -2.42
CA SER A 9 -8.07 4.14 -1.63
C SER A 9 -8.36 4.09 -0.14
N ILE A 10 -7.31 4.26 0.66
CA ILE A 10 -7.38 4.33 2.12
C ILE A 10 -6.41 5.38 2.66
N ALA A 11 -6.73 5.94 3.83
CA ALA A 11 -5.75 6.67 4.64
C ALA A 11 -5.07 5.68 5.61
N VAL A 12 -3.76 5.76 5.72
CA VAL A 12 -2.96 4.94 6.63
C VAL A 12 -1.97 5.83 7.38
N ARG A 13 -1.57 5.37 8.56
CA ARG A 13 -0.48 5.99 9.34
C ARG A 13 0.83 5.28 8.98
N ILE A 14 1.88 6.06 8.76
CA ILE A 14 3.24 5.52 8.62
C ILE A 14 3.75 5.15 10.01
N ASP A 15 4.21 3.91 10.18
CA ASP A 15 4.77 3.39 11.43
C ASP A 15 6.14 2.72 11.27
N ASP A 16 6.64 2.57 10.04
CA ASP A 16 7.96 2.00 9.75
C ASP A 16 8.65 2.71 8.57
N ARG A 17 9.98 2.50 8.45
CA ARG A 17 10.87 3.11 7.45
C ARG A 17 11.07 2.27 6.19
N GLY A 18 10.85 0.96 6.26
CA GLY A 18 11.00 0.07 5.12
C GLY A 18 9.98 0.32 4.00
N PRO A 19 10.06 -0.43 2.88
CA PRO A 19 10.93 -1.60 2.66
C PRO A 19 12.31 -1.25 2.06
N PHE A 20 13.37 -1.90 2.54
CA PHE A 20 14.75 -1.74 2.02
C PHE A 20 15.03 -2.64 0.80
N VAL A 21 14.05 -2.77 -0.08
CA VAL A 21 14.10 -3.61 -1.28
C VAL A 21 13.82 -2.75 -2.50
N ARG A 22 14.72 -2.77 -3.49
CA ARG A 22 14.57 -2.00 -4.73
C ARG A 22 13.24 -2.34 -5.41
N GLY A 23 12.46 -1.31 -5.76
CA GLY A 23 11.18 -1.45 -6.46
C GLY A 23 9.96 -1.62 -5.55
N ARG A 24 10.12 -1.65 -4.22
CA ARG A 24 9.01 -1.56 -3.26
C ARG A 24 9.08 -0.21 -2.54
N CYS A 25 7.93 0.45 -2.39
CA CYS A 25 7.86 1.79 -1.81
C CYS A 25 7.13 1.86 -0.47
N ILE A 26 6.27 0.89 -0.16
CA ILE A 26 5.52 0.82 1.09
C ILE A 26 5.04 -0.62 1.33
N ASP A 27 5.02 -1.02 2.59
CA ASP A 27 4.38 -2.25 3.04
C ASP A 27 3.14 -1.91 3.86
N LEU A 28 2.08 -2.69 3.67
CA LEU A 28 0.80 -2.44 4.30
C LEU A 28 0.47 -3.58 5.25
N SER A 29 -0.23 -3.25 6.34
CA SER A 29 -0.87 -4.26 7.16
C SER A 29 -1.85 -5.09 6.30
N ARG A 30 -2.10 -6.34 6.73
CA ARG A 30 -3.05 -7.22 6.04
C ARG A 30 -4.44 -6.57 5.92
N ALA A 31 -4.89 -5.84 6.94
CA ALA A 31 -6.17 -5.14 6.92
C ALA A 31 -6.20 -4.05 5.83
N ALA A 32 -5.18 -3.19 5.79
CA ALA A 32 -5.06 -2.14 4.78
C ALA A 32 -5.00 -2.70 3.35
N ALA A 33 -4.21 -3.76 3.14
CA ALA A 33 -4.12 -4.43 1.84
C ALA A 33 -5.47 -5.02 1.39
N SER A 34 -6.20 -5.68 2.30
CA SER A 34 -7.53 -6.23 2.01
C SER A 34 -8.56 -5.16 1.66
N SER A 35 -8.57 -4.02 2.37
CA SER A 35 -9.51 -2.91 2.12
C SER A 35 -9.39 -2.33 0.70
N ILE A 36 -8.20 -2.40 0.10
CA ILE A 36 -7.95 -1.97 -1.28
C ILE A 36 -7.85 -3.12 -2.28
N GLY A 37 -8.15 -4.36 -1.85
CA GLY A 37 -8.19 -5.55 -2.71
C GLY A 37 -6.82 -6.01 -3.22
N MET A 38 -5.75 -5.80 -2.45
CA MET A 38 -4.42 -6.33 -2.75
C MET A 38 -4.28 -7.79 -2.27
N GLY A 39 -3.97 -8.69 -3.19
CA GLY A 39 -3.66 -10.11 -2.89
C GLY A 39 -2.16 -10.43 -2.82
N GLY A 40 -1.30 -9.43 -2.93
CA GLY A 40 0.16 -9.55 -3.01
C GLY A 40 0.78 -8.18 -3.31
N THR A 41 1.98 -8.16 -3.92
CA THR A 41 2.56 -6.91 -4.42
C THR A 41 1.71 -6.31 -5.55
N ALA A 42 1.38 -5.04 -5.44
CA ALA A 42 0.60 -4.32 -6.44
C ALA A 42 1.20 -2.92 -6.69
N ARG A 43 0.92 -2.36 -7.86
CA ARG A 43 1.22 -0.95 -8.12
C ARG A 43 0.22 -0.08 -7.37
N VAL A 44 0.78 0.92 -6.71
CA VAL A 44 0.03 1.89 -5.91
C VAL A 44 0.46 3.31 -6.27
N ARG A 45 -0.40 4.26 -5.95
CA ARG A 45 -0.09 5.70 -5.96
C ARG A 45 -0.22 6.22 -4.53
N LEU A 46 0.75 7.02 -4.12
CA LEU A 46 0.70 7.82 -2.89
C LEU A 46 0.30 9.24 -3.28
N GLU A 47 -0.67 9.80 -2.55
CA GLU A 47 -1.15 11.19 -2.65
C GLU A 47 -1.05 11.89 -1.30
#